data_AF-A0A1F9VG31-F1
#
_entry.id   AF-A0A1F9VG31-F1
#
_cell.length_a   1.000
_cell.length_b   1.000
_cell.length_c   1.000
_cell.angle_alpha   90.00
_cell.angle_beta   90.00
_cell.angle_gamma   90.00
#
_symmetry.space_group_name_H-M   'P 1'
#
loop_
_entity.id
_entity.type
_entity.pdbx_description
1 polymer ?
#
loop_
_entity_poly.entity_id
_entity_poly.type
_entity_poly.pdbx_seq_one_letter_code
_entity_poly.pdbx_strand_id
1 'polypeptide(L)'
;MGALKLTRDLFAQVFEAPRAAPAGKFKLKYTPEARILPGYRGVSLKVAGSQAMFLESGERADVLVTFDAVMGSGSKEKVTATILQNVSIVKVFRPASPSGSGVVQLLCNPNEAQYAALSFAQANNIIIVRRAPDDTELRPMEIASLRKLFK
;
A
#
# COMPACT_ATOMS: atom_id res chain seq x y z
N MET A 1 -12.03 -2.40 -26.06
CA MET A 1 -12.02 -0.93 -25.80
C MET A 1 -12.62 -0.58 -24.42
N GLY A 2 -12.35 -1.38 -23.37
CA GLY A 2 -13.05 -1.29 -22.06
C GLY A 2 -12.15 -1.12 -20.82
N ALA A 3 -10.95 -1.71 -20.80
CA ALA A 3 -10.07 -1.67 -19.62
C ALA A 3 -9.48 -0.27 -19.34
N LEU A 4 -9.13 0.49 -20.39
CA LEU A 4 -8.57 1.85 -20.29
C LEU A 4 -9.55 2.90 -19.75
N LYS A 5 -10.87 2.65 -19.81
CA LYS A 5 -11.87 3.58 -19.24
C LYS A 5 -11.99 3.40 -17.73
N LEU A 6 -12.01 2.15 -17.25
CA LEU A 6 -12.09 1.81 -15.83
C LEU A 6 -10.88 2.33 -15.02
N THR A 7 -9.67 2.28 -15.58
CA THR A 7 -8.45 2.77 -14.91
C THR A 7 -8.40 4.29 -14.84
N ARG A 8 -8.81 4.99 -15.91
CA ARG A 8 -8.93 6.46 -15.92
C ARG A 8 -9.98 6.95 -14.93
N ASP A 9 -11.11 6.25 -14.83
CA ASP A 9 -12.18 6.62 -13.89
C ASP A 9 -11.73 6.53 -12.43
N LEU A 10 -10.95 5.50 -12.07
CA LEU A 10 -10.47 5.36 -10.69
C LEU A 10 -9.42 6.41 -10.33
N PHE A 11 -8.45 6.67 -11.22
CA PHE A 11 -7.45 7.72 -11.00
C PHE A 11 -8.11 9.09 -10.86
N ALA A 12 -9.04 9.44 -11.76
CA ALA A 12 -9.78 10.69 -11.68
C ALA A 12 -10.62 10.81 -10.40
N GLN A 13 -11.26 9.73 -9.96
CA GLN A 13 -12.03 9.73 -8.72
C GLN A 13 -11.16 9.90 -7.47
N VAL A 14 -9.93 9.37 -7.47
CA VAL A 14 -9.02 9.46 -6.32
C VAL A 14 -8.28 10.79 -6.30
N PHE A 15 -7.73 11.23 -7.43
CA PHE A 15 -6.71 12.29 -7.47
C PHE A 15 -7.13 13.59 -8.19
N GLU A 16 -8.22 13.59 -8.96
CA GLU A 16 -8.70 14.80 -9.65
C GLU A 16 -9.78 15.54 -8.85
N ALA A 17 -9.96 16.81 -9.20
CA ALA A 17 -11.04 17.61 -8.63
C ALA A 17 -12.40 17.02 -9.01
N PRO A 18 -13.37 16.93 -8.07
CA PRO A 18 -14.72 16.51 -8.43
C PRO A 18 -15.26 17.41 -9.52
N ARG A 19 -15.97 16.82 -10.50
CA ARG A 19 -16.81 17.61 -11.39
C ARG A 19 -17.74 18.46 -10.52
N ALA A 20 -17.77 19.76 -10.79
CA ALA A 20 -18.47 20.73 -9.97
C ALA A 20 -19.89 20.24 -9.66
N ALA A 21 -20.23 20.19 -8.37
CA ALA A 21 -21.59 19.90 -7.94
C ALA A 21 -22.56 20.95 -8.53
N PRO A 22 -23.81 20.58 -8.87
CA PRO A 22 -24.82 21.56 -9.26
C PRO A 22 -24.91 22.63 -8.17
N ALA A 23 -24.90 23.89 -8.60
CA ALA A 23 -24.71 25.06 -7.74
C ALA A 23 -25.70 25.08 -6.56
N GLY A 24 -25.21 24.76 -5.37
CA GLY A 24 -26.02 24.73 -4.14
C GLY A 24 -25.15 24.88 -2.90
N LYS A 25 -25.08 26.12 -2.39
CA LYS A 25 -24.74 26.61 -1.02
C LYS A 25 -23.74 25.87 -0.11
N PHE A 26 -22.90 24.98 -0.60
CA PHE A 26 -21.78 24.41 0.15
C PHE A 26 -20.51 24.47 -0.71
N LYS A 27 -19.67 25.48 -0.45
CA LYS A 27 -18.29 25.49 -0.96
C LYS A 27 -17.49 24.46 -0.15
N LEU A 28 -17.55 23.19 -0.55
CA LEU A 28 -16.59 22.19 -0.11
C LEU A 28 -15.20 22.68 -0.54
N LYS A 29 -14.37 23.06 0.44
CA LYS A 29 -12.98 23.43 0.20
C LYS A 29 -12.29 22.20 -0.42
N TYR A 30 -11.99 22.26 -1.71
CA TYR A 30 -11.28 21.20 -2.39
C TYR A 30 -9.84 21.15 -1.87
N THR A 31 -9.56 20.17 -1.01
CA THR A 31 -8.20 19.74 -0.76
C THR A 31 -7.86 18.67 -1.80
N PRO A 32 -6.73 18.77 -2.53
CA PRO A 32 -6.25 17.76 -3.47
C PRO A 32 -5.71 16.51 -2.74
N GLU A 33 -6.31 16.16 -1.61
CA GLU A 33 -5.99 14.94 -0.90
C GLU A 33 -6.73 13.79 -1.57
N ALA A 34 -5.97 12.76 -1.92
CA ALA A 34 -6.49 11.55 -2.53
C ALA A 34 -7.66 11.00 -1.70
N ARG A 35 -8.85 10.93 -2.30
CA ARG A 35 -10.07 10.57 -1.58
C ARG A 35 -10.11 9.06 -1.38
N ILE A 36 -10.49 8.64 -0.17
CA ILE A 36 -10.88 7.25 0.05
C ILE A 36 -12.24 7.05 -0.63
N LEU A 37 -12.28 6.20 -1.65
CA LEU A 37 -13.49 5.93 -2.41
C LEU A 37 -14.47 5.07 -1.60
N PRO A 38 -15.79 5.22 -1.80
CA PRO A 38 -16.77 4.26 -1.30
C PRO A 38 -16.38 2.83 -1.70
N GLY A 39 -16.42 1.89 -0.77
CA GLY A 39 -15.98 0.52 -1.01
C GLY A 39 -14.48 0.27 -0.76
N TYR A 40 -13.68 1.31 -0.54
CA TYR A 40 -12.26 1.22 -0.17
C TYR A 40 -12.00 1.80 1.23
N ARG A 41 -10.85 1.43 1.82
CA ARG A 41 -10.38 1.77 3.18
C ARG A 41 -9.00 2.40 3.04
N GLY A 42 -8.77 3.50 3.75
CA GLY A 42 -7.43 4.08 3.88
C GLY A 42 -6.70 3.44 5.05
N VAL A 43 -5.71 2.59 4.78
CA VAL A 43 -4.93 1.91 5.83
C VAL A 43 -3.58 2.60 5.99
N SER A 44 -3.30 3.05 7.21
CA SER A 44 -2.03 3.71 7.55
C SER A 44 -1.05 2.71 8.13
N LEU A 45 0.09 2.51 7.45
CA LEU A 45 1.17 1.63 7.88
C LEU A 45 2.40 2.46 8.25
N LYS A 46 2.99 2.16 9.40
CA LYS A 46 4.27 2.75 9.82
C LYS A 46 5.40 2.14 9.00
N VAL A 47 6.31 2.98 8.51
CA VAL A 47 7.49 2.58 7.74
C VAL A 47 8.73 3.32 8.22
N ALA A 48 9.92 2.79 7.91
CA ALA A 48 11.16 3.53 8.11
C ALA A 48 11.16 4.85 7.33
N GLY A 49 11.79 5.89 7.88
CA GLY A 49 11.88 7.21 7.25
C GLY A 49 12.60 7.16 5.91
N SER A 50 13.69 6.40 5.82
CA SER A 50 14.42 6.13 4.58
C SER A 50 13.52 5.56 3.48
N GLN A 51 12.62 4.64 3.82
CA GLN A 51 11.65 4.08 2.88
C GLN A 51 10.60 5.12 2.46
N ALA A 52 10.06 5.90 3.40
CA ALA A 52 9.06 6.93 3.10
C ALA A 52 9.60 8.03 2.16
N MET A 53 10.91 8.28 2.14
CA MET A 53 11.55 9.25 1.24
C MET A 53 11.46 8.87 -0.24
N PHE A 54 11.30 7.59 -0.57
CA PHE A 54 11.26 7.10 -1.96
C PHE A 54 9.86 6.71 -2.44
N LEU A 55 8.83 6.92 -1.63
CA LEU A 55 7.44 6.63 -1.97
C LEU A 55 6.70 7.90 -2.31
N GLU A 56 5.83 7.87 -3.33
CA GLU A 56 5.01 9.00 -3.72
C GLU A 56 3.51 8.67 -3.75
N SER A 57 2.68 9.69 -3.53
CA SER A 57 1.23 9.57 -3.71
C SER A 57 0.90 9.34 -5.18
N GLY A 58 -0.03 8.42 -5.45
CA GLY A 58 -0.41 8.02 -6.81
C GLY A 58 0.33 6.79 -7.33
N GLU A 59 1.47 6.43 -6.74
CA GLU A 59 2.21 5.24 -7.13
C GLU A 59 1.51 3.95 -6.69
N ARG A 60 1.88 2.85 -7.35
CA ARG A 60 1.48 1.49 -7.00
C ARG A 60 2.61 0.81 -6.24
N ALA A 61 2.25 0.00 -5.26
CA ALA A 61 3.21 -0.73 -4.45
C ALA A 61 2.72 -2.13 -4.07
N ASP A 62 3.67 -2.96 -3.66
CA ASP A 62 3.45 -4.23 -2.99
C ASP A 62 3.80 -4.10 -1.52
N VAL A 63 3.12 -4.88 -0.68
CA VAL A 63 3.37 -4.92 0.76
C VAL A 63 3.96 -6.27 1.12
N LEU A 64 5.23 -6.23 1.54
CA LEU A 64 6.00 -7.38 1.99
C LEU A 64 6.08 -7.36 3.50
N VAL A 65 5.92 -8.53 4.11
CA VAL A 65 5.83 -8.69 5.55
C VAL A 65 6.77 -9.78 5.98
N THR A 66 7.62 -9.48 6.97
CA THR A 66 8.54 -10.43 7.58
C THR A 66 8.04 -10.83 8.96
N PHE A 67 7.93 -12.13 9.22
CA PHE A 67 7.48 -12.69 10.51
C PHE A 67 8.22 -13.99 10.81
N ASP A 68 8.14 -14.45 12.06
CA ASP A 68 8.71 -15.72 12.49
C ASP A 68 7.67 -16.84 12.25
N ALA A 69 7.89 -17.67 11.22
CA ALA A 69 7.08 -18.84 10.95
C ALA A 69 7.56 -20.03 11.78
N VAL A 70 6.63 -20.78 12.36
CA VAL A 70 6.93 -22.07 13.01
C VAL A 70 6.88 -23.16 11.95
N MET A 71 8.01 -23.77 11.67
CA MET A 71 8.11 -24.89 10.75
C MET A 71 7.60 -26.18 11.41
N GLY A 72 7.23 -27.19 10.61
CA GLY A 72 6.74 -28.48 11.13
C GLY A 72 7.73 -29.21 12.07
N SER A 73 9.01 -28.85 12.03
CA SER A 73 10.06 -29.33 12.95
C SER A 73 10.11 -28.59 14.30
N GLY A 74 9.20 -27.64 14.55
CA GLY A 74 9.18 -26.79 15.74
C GLY A 74 10.19 -25.63 15.70
N SER A 75 11.06 -25.56 14.69
CA SER A 75 12.00 -24.44 14.53
C SER A 75 11.30 -23.16 14.05
N LYS A 76 11.64 -22.02 14.64
CA LYS A 76 11.19 -20.69 14.17
C LYS A 76 12.13 -20.20 13.07
N GLU A 77 11.55 -19.73 11.98
CA GLU A 77 12.30 -19.20 10.83
C GLU A 77 11.73 -17.85 10.40
N LYS A 78 12.61 -16.87 10.17
CA LYS A 78 12.21 -15.59 9.59
C LYS A 78 11.92 -15.79 8.10
N VAL A 79 10.67 -15.56 7.74
CA VAL A 79 10.20 -15.64 6.36
C VAL A 79 9.62 -14.30 5.94
N THR A 80 9.71 -14.00 4.64
CA THR A 80 9.07 -12.82 4.06
C THR A 80 8.04 -13.26 3.04
N ALA A 81 6.82 -12.74 3.17
CA ALA A 81 5.72 -13.00 2.26
C ALA A 81 5.16 -11.69 1.72
N THR A 82 4.72 -11.70 0.47
CA THR A 82 3.93 -10.60 -0.10
C THR A 82 2.47 -10.80 0.27
N ILE A 83 1.93 -9.87 1.05
CA ILE A 83 0.54 -9.94 1.51
C ILE A 83 -0.42 -9.17 0.62
N LEU A 84 0.03 -8.07 0.02
CA LEU A 84 -0.75 -7.22 -0.87
C LEU A 84 0.06 -6.92 -2.12
N GLN A 85 -0.62 -6.89 -3.26
CA GLN A 85 -0.02 -6.53 -4.53
C GLN A 85 -0.83 -5.45 -5.23
N ASN A 86 -0.14 -4.55 -5.95
CA ASN A 86 -0.76 -3.51 -6.78
C ASN A 86 -1.69 -2.56 -6.00
N VAL A 87 -1.35 -2.24 -4.75
CA VAL A 87 -2.11 -1.28 -3.93
C VAL A 87 -1.67 0.15 -4.24
N SER A 88 -2.62 1.10 -4.21
CA SER A 88 -2.33 2.52 -4.45
C SER A 88 -1.88 3.23 -3.19
N ILE A 89 -0.86 4.07 -3.31
CA ILE A 89 -0.44 4.98 -2.27
C ILE A 89 -1.30 6.25 -2.34
N VAL A 90 -2.05 6.51 -1.28
CA VAL A 90 -2.92 7.68 -1.15
C VAL A 90 -2.10 8.86 -0.64
N LYS A 91 -1.35 8.65 0.43
CA LYS A 91 -0.62 9.70 1.15
C LYS A 91 0.64 9.14 1.78
N VAL A 92 1.70 9.94 1.79
CA VAL A 92 2.96 9.62 2.47
C VAL A 92 3.31 10.73 3.44
N PHE A 93 3.44 10.39 4.72
CA PHE A 93 4.01 11.25 5.74
C PHE A 93 5.50 10.93 5.88
N ARG A 94 6.33 11.93 5.58
CA ARG A 94 7.79 11.81 5.63
C ARG A 94 8.33 12.46 6.91
N PRO A 95 9.19 11.77 7.67
CA PRO A 95 9.88 12.38 8.80
C PRO A 95 10.98 13.33 8.31
N ALA A 96 11.46 14.20 9.20
CA ALA A 96 12.56 15.13 8.89
C ALA A 96 13.92 14.44 8.68
N SER A 97 14.12 13.23 9.22
CA SER A 97 15.36 12.47 9.11
C SER A 97 15.11 11.05 8.56
N PRO A 98 16.07 10.46 7.83
CA PRO A 98 15.93 9.09 7.31
C PRO A 98 15.77 8.03 8.42
N SER A 99 16.35 8.29 9.60
CA SER A 99 16.23 7.41 10.77
C SER A 99 14.88 7.55 11.50
N GLY A 100 14.04 8.52 11.10
CA GLY A 100 12.73 8.72 11.68
C GLY A 100 11.71 7.67 11.26
N SER A 101 10.46 7.89 11.67
CA SER A 101 9.32 7.04 11.31
C SER A 101 8.43 7.75 10.31
N GLY A 102 8.24 7.16 9.14
CA GLY A 102 7.22 7.58 8.18
C GLY A 102 5.91 6.85 8.39
N VAL A 103 4.86 7.36 7.73
CA VAL A 103 3.56 6.69 7.63
C VAL A 103 3.12 6.71 6.19
N VAL A 104 2.68 5.57 5.66
CA VAL A 104 2.15 5.44 4.31
C VAL A 104 0.68 5.05 4.42
N GLN A 105 -0.18 5.78 3.75
CA GLN A 105 -1.59 5.47 3.63
C GLN A 105 -1.85 4.76 2.30
N LEU A 106 -2.38 3.55 2.38
CA LEU A 106 -2.72 2.69 1.25
C LEU A 106 -4.23 2.69 1.02
N LEU A 107 -4.63 2.64 -0.25
CA LEU A 107 -6.01 2.39 -0.64
C LEU A 107 -6.22 0.89 -0.77
N CYS A 108 -6.97 0.32 0.17
CA CYS A 108 -7.23 -1.12 0.24
C CYS A 108 -8.72 -1.42 0.08
N ASN A 109 -9.05 -2.54 -0.55
CA ASN A 109 -10.38 -3.13 -0.41
C ASN A 109 -10.56 -3.70 1.04
N PRO A 110 -11.77 -4.12 1.44
CA PRO A 110 -12.02 -4.61 2.80
C PRO A 110 -11.15 -5.79 3.23
N ASN A 111 -10.85 -6.73 2.32
CA ASN A 111 -10.05 -7.92 2.62
C ASN A 111 -8.56 -7.55 2.77
N GLU A 112 -8.05 -6.77 1.84
CA GLU A 112 -6.69 -6.21 1.89
C GLU A 112 -6.46 -5.41 3.16
N ALA A 113 -7.46 -4.64 3.61
CA ALA A 113 -7.38 -3.88 4.83
C ALA A 113 -7.25 -4.77 6.08
N GLN A 114 -7.91 -5.92 6.11
CA GLN A 114 -7.76 -6.89 7.20
C GLN A 114 -6.34 -7.47 7.24
N TYR A 115 -5.80 -7.89 6.09
CA TYR A 115 -4.44 -8.41 6.02
C TYR A 115 -3.38 -7.36 6.36
N ALA A 116 -3.58 -6.12 5.93
CA ALA A 116 -2.72 -5.00 6.29
C ALA A 116 -2.73 -4.74 7.80
N ALA A 117 -3.91 -4.73 8.43
CA ALA A 117 -4.07 -4.53 9.87
C ALA A 117 -3.45 -5.68 10.69
N LEU A 118 -3.67 -6.93 10.27
CA LEU A 118 -3.07 -8.10 10.90
C LEU A 118 -1.55 -8.04 10.84
N SER A 119 -1.02 -7.70 9.68
CA SER A 119 0.42 -7.59 9.48
C SER A 119 1.01 -6.45 10.28
N PHE A 120 0.33 -5.31 10.38
CA PHE A 120 0.76 -4.22 11.25
C PHE A 120 0.84 -4.63 12.72
N ALA A 121 -0.06 -5.49 13.18
CA ALA A 121 -0.10 -5.94 14.57
C ALA A 121 0.92 -7.05 14.88
N GLN A 122 1.20 -7.95 13.94
CA GLN A 122 1.93 -9.20 14.21
C GLN A 122 3.28 -9.31 13.49
N ALA A 123 3.53 -8.50 12.46
CA ALA A 123 4.79 -8.58 11.73
C ALA A 123 5.94 -8.01 12.53
N ASN A 124 7.12 -8.61 12.32
CA ASN A 124 8.37 -8.04 12.80
C ASN A 124 8.77 -6.82 11.96
N ASN A 125 8.47 -6.85 10.66
CA ASN A 125 8.81 -5.78 9.73
C ASN A 125 7.85 -5.72 8.55
N ILE A 126 7.58 -4.50 8.06
CA ILE A 126 6.77 -4.22 6.88
C ILE A 126 7.57 -3.37 5.91
N ILE A 127 7.67 -3.85 4.67
CA ILE A 127 8.36 -3.19 3.57
C ILE A 127 7.35 -2.91 2.45
N ILE A 128 7.35 -1.69 1.95
CA ILE A 128 6.55 -1.21 0.82
C ILE A 128 7.48 -1.15 -0.39
N VAL A 129 7.22 -2.00 -1.38
CA VAL A 129 8.01 -2.07 -2.59
C VAL A 129 7.27 -1.35 -3.71
N ARG A 130 7.86 -0.25 -4.21
CA ARG A 130 7.31 0.50 -5.33
C ARG A 130 7.34 -0.36 -6.60
N ARG A 131 6.25 -0.31 -7.37
CA ARG A 131 6.18 -0.90 -8.71
C ARG A 131 6.69 0.05 -9.77
N ALA A 132 7.16 -0.49 -10.89
CA ALA A 132 7.41 0.32 -12.07
C ALA A 132 6.10 0.99 -12.54
N PRO A 133 6.17 2.17 -13.18
CA PRO A 133 5.00 2.77 -13.82
C PRO A 133 4.31 1.75 -14.73
N ASP A 134 2.99 1.73 -14.69
CA ASP A 134 2.11 0.83 -15.46
C ASP A 134 2.22 -0.69 -15.16
N ASP A 135 3.09 -1.13 -14.24
CA ASP A 135 3.15 -2.53 -13.81
C ASP A 135 1.97 -2.86 -12.88
N THR A 136 0.89 -3.35 -13.48
CA THR A 136 -0.36 -3.72 -12.80
C THR A 136 -0.57 -5.23 -12.70
N GLU A 137 0.37 -6.02 -13.23
CA GLU A 137 0.25 -7.47 -13.28
C GLU A 137 0.44 -8.07 -11.88
N LEU A 138 -0.46 -8.98 -11.49
CA LEU A 138 -0.35 -9.73 -10.25
C LEU A 138 0.47 -10.99 -10.52
N ARG A 139 1.57 -11.16 -9.80
CA ARG A 139 2.45 -12.33 -9.95
C ARG A 139 2.45 -13.14 -8.67
N PRO A 140 2.14 -14.45 -8.71
CA PRO A 140 2.35 -15.31 -7.56
C PRO A 140 3.82 -15.26 -7.12
N MET A 141 4.07 -14.98 -5.84
CA MET A 141 5.40 -14.96 -5.26
C MET A 141 5.48 -16.02 -4.17
N GLU A 142 6.51 -16.85 -4.25
CA GLU A 142 6.80 -17.78 -3.16
C GLU A 142 7.29 -17.04 -1.92
N ILE A 143 6.99 -17.61 -0.75
CA ILE A 143 7.55 -17.15 0.51
C ILE A 143 9.07 -17.31 0.47
N ALA A 144 9.76 -16.19 0.70
CA ALA A 144 11.20 -16.12 0.74
C ALA A 144 11.72 -16.50 2.14
N SER A 145 12.78 -17.30 2.15
CA SER A 145 13.54 -17.70 3.35
C SER A 145 15.02 -17.67 3.01
N LEU A 146 15.85 -17.22 3.94
CA LEU A 146 17.30 -17.20 3.75
C LEU A 146 17.90 -18.61 3.70
N ARG A 147 17.27 -19.61 4.33
CA ARG A 147 17.73 -21.01 4.23
C ARG A 147 17.66 -21.54 2.81
N LYS A 148 16.71 -21.07 2.00
CA LYS A 148 16.60 -21.46 0.60
C LYS A 148 17.77 -20.95 -0.27
N LEU A 149 18.56 -19.97 0.19
CA LEU A 149 19.67 -19.38 -0.58
C LEU A 149 20.96 -20.20 -0.53
N PHE A 150 21.21 -20.91 0.56
CA PHE A 150 22.39 -21.75 0.74
C PHE A 150 21.98 -23.22 0.63
N LYS A 151 21.80 -23.67 -0.62
CA LYS A 151 21.71 -25.09 -0.95
C LYS A 151 23.08 -25.63 -1.30
#